data_AF-A0A967IG94-F1
#
_entry.id   AF-A0A967IG94-F1
#
_cell.length_a   1.000
_cell.length_b   1.000
_cell.length_c   1.000
_cell.angle_alpha   90.00
_cell.angle_beta   90.00
_cell.angle_gamma   90.00
#
_symmetry.space_group_name_H-M   'P 1'
#
loop_
_entity.id
_entity.type
_entity.pdbx_description
1 polymer ?
#
loop_
_entity_poly.entity_id
_entity_poly.type
_entity_poly.pdbx_seq_one_letter_code
_entity_poly.pdbx_strand_id
1 'polypeptide(L)' 'MNVLIDGLSWALLLGGCFFIITGGVGLLRLPDVYSRMHASGITDTLGAGLFLAGLMV' A
#
# COMPACT_ATOMS: atom_id res chain seq x y z
N MET A 1 -18.69 15.57 -4.77
CA MET A 1 -19.15 15.63 -3.36
C MET A 1 -20.17 14.53 -3.08
N ASN A 2 -19.88 13.29 -3.47
CA ASN A 2 -20.73 12.16 -3.13
C ASN A 2 -20.04 11.47 -1.98
N VAL A 3 -20.58 11.56 -0.75
CA VAL A 3 -19.94 11.06 0.48
C VAL A 3 -19.45 9.61 0.35
N LEU A 4 -20.13 8.82 -0.49
CA LEU A 4 -19.75 7.45 -0.82
C LEU A 4 -18.40 7.35 -1.56
N ILE A 5 -18.14 8.26 -2.51
CA ILE A 5 -16.89 8.32 -3.29
C ILE A 5 -15.75 8.81 -2.40
N ASP A 6 -15.99 9.85 -1.57
CA ASP A 6 -15.00 10.32 -0.60
C ASP A 6 -14.64 9.19 0.40
N GLY A 7 -15.64 8.49 0.93
CA GLY A 7 -15.40 7.36 1.84
C GLY A 7 -14.59 6.23 1.20
N LEU A 8 -14.84 5.94 -0.09
CA LEU A 8 -14.09 4.95 -0.85
C LEU A 8 -12.63 5.41 -1.07
N SER A 9 -12.43 6.65 -1.50
CA SER A 9 -11.09 7.24 -1.70
C SER A 9 -10.26 7.16 -0.41
N TRP A 10 -10.84 7.55 0.74
CA TRP A 10 -10.18 7.44 2.04
C TRP A 10 -9.82 5.99 2.42
N ALA A 11 -10.73 5.03 2.19
CA ALA A 11 -10.46 3.63 2.46
C ALA A 11 -9.30 3.08 1.62
N LEU A 12 -9.24 3.46 0.34
CA LEU A 12 -8.15 3.07 -0.57
C LEU A 12 -6.80 3.68 -0.15
N LEU A 13 -6.78 4.96 0.20
CA LEU A 13 -5.56 5.65 0.66
C LEU A 13 -5.04 5.05 1.97
N LEU A 14 -5.90 4.79 2.94
CA LEU A 14 -5.52 4.15 4.21
C LEU A 14 -5.02 2.72 4.00
N GLY A 15 -5.69 1.97 3.12
CA GLY A 15 -5.24 0.63 2.71
C GLY A 15 -3.86 0.64 2.08
N GLY A 16 -3.60 1.54 1.13
CA GLY A 16 -2.28 1.72 0.52
C GLY A 16 -1.20 2.08 1.54
N CYS A 17 -1.52 2.96 2.49
CA CYS A 17 -0.62 3.34 3.58
C CYS A 17 -0.22 2.14 4.45
N PHE A 18 -1.18 1.28 4.80
CA PHE A 18 -0.91 0.05 5.55
C PHE A 18 0.07 -0.89 4.83
N PHE A 19 -0.09 -1.08 3.52
CA PHE A 19 0.81 -1.93 2.73
C PHE A 19 2.23 -1.34 2.63
N ILE A 20 2.36 -0.01 2.46
CA ILE A 20 3.66 0.66 2.41
C ILE A 20 4.41 0.51 3.74
N ILE A 21 3.72 0.73 4.87
CA ILE A 21 4.34 0.59 6.20
C ILE A 21 4.75 -0.86 6.44
N THR A 22 3.87 -1.82 6.13
CA THR A 22 4.14 -3.24 6.35
C THR A 22 5.30 -3.73 5.49
N GLY A 23 5.38 -3.31 4.24
CA GLY A 23 6.49 -3.65 3.35
C GLY A 23 7.81 -2.98 3.72
N GLY A 24 7.77 -1.73 4.19
CA GLY A 24 8.94 -1.05 4.77
C GLY A 24 9.46 -1.76 6.04
N VAL A 25 8.57 -2.19 6.92
CA VAL A 25 8.92 -3.02 8.09
C VAL A 25 9.46 -4.39 7.66
N GLY A 26 8.86 -5.01 6.64
CA GLY A 26 9.33 -6.27 6.07
C GLY A 26 10.74 -6.17 5.49
N LEU A 27 11.07 -5.06 4.82
CA LEU A 27 12.41 -4.80 4.29
C LEU A 27 13.47 -4.77 5.40
N LEU A 28 13.14 -4.18 6.56
CA LEU A 28 14.04 -4.04 7.70
C LEU A 28 14.16 -5.32 8.54
N ARG A 29 13.06 -6.08 8.71
CA ARG A 29 13.02 -7.26 9.59
C ARG A 29 13.43 -8.57 8.91
N LEU A 30 13.22 -8.71 7.60
CA LEU A 30 13.48 -9.98 6.93
C LEU A 30 14.99 -10.20 6.77
N PRO A 31 15.52 -11.40 7.07
CA PRO A 31 16.95 -11.66 7.01
C PRO A 31 17.46 -11.95 5.60
N ASP A 32 16.60 -12.46 4.72
CA ASP A 32 16.97 -12.93 3.38
C ASP A 32 16.61 -11.93 2.27
N VAL A 33 17.44 -11.86 1.22
CA VAL A 33 17.30 -10.91 0.11
C VAL A 33 16.02 -11.17 -0.70
N TYR A 34 15.64 -12.42 -0.95
CA TYR A 34 14.39 -12.74 -1.65
C TYR A 34 13.17 -12.37 -0.82
N SER A 35 13.25 -12.60 0.49
CA SER A 35 12.18 -12.22 1.42
C SER A 35 11.99 -10.69 1.46
N ARG A 36 13.09 -9.92 1.46
CA ARG A 36 13.04 -8.45 1.35
C ARG A 36 12.50 -7.98 0.00
N MET A 37 12.91 -8.61 -1.10
CA MET A 37 12.40 -8.28 -2.44
C MET A 37 10.89 -8.57 -2.55
N HIS A 38 10.41 -9.66 -1.97
CA HIS A 38 8.98 -9.96 -1.92
C HIS A 38 8.21 -8.90 -1.12
N ALA A 39 8.71 -8.48 0.05
CA ALA A 39 8.10 -7.41 0.85
C ALA A 39 8.08 -6.06 0.11
N SER A 40 9.16 -5.73 -0.62
CA SER A 40 9.20 -4.55 -1.48
C SER A 40 8.21 -4.66 -2.65
N GLY A 41 8.07 -5.83 -3.26
CA GLY A 41 7.13 -6.05 -4.36
C GLY A 41 5.66 -5.87 -3.95
N ILE A 42 5.30 -6.28 -2.74
CA ILE A 42 3.96 -6.03 -2.17
C ILE A 42 3.71 -4.51 -2.00
N THR A 43 4.75 -3.77 -1.64
CA THR A 43 4.68 -2.30 -1.47
C THR A 43 4.39 -1.60 -2.79
N ASP A 44 5.10 -1.98 -3.86
CA ASP A 44 4.96 -1.32 -5.16
C ASP A 44 3.67 -1.72 -5.89
N THR A 45 3.24 -2.98 -5.78
CA THR A 45 2.04 -3.45 -6.49
C THR A 45 0.76 -3.06 -5.76
N LEU A 46 0.61 -3.46 -4.49
CA LEU A 46 -0.60 -3.20 -3.72
C LEU A 46 -0.56 -1.82 -3.06
N GLY A 47 0.56 -1.41 -2.47
CA GLY A 47 0.69 -0.12 -1.80
C GLY A 47 0.49 1.05 -2.76
N ALA A 48 1.33 1.15 -3.80
CA ALA A 48 1.20 2.21 -4.80
C ALA A 48 -0.07 2.07 -5.64
N GLY A 49 -0.49 0.84 -5.96
CA GLY A 49 -1.74 0.59 -6.69
C GLY A 49 -2.98 1.11 -5.96
N LEU A 50 -3.12 0.82 -4.66
CA LEU A 50 -4.23 1.35 -3.86
C LEU A 50 -4.15 2.87 -3.69
N PHE A 51 -2.95 3.43 -3.54
CA PHE A 51 -2.77 4.88 -3.42
C PHE A 51 -3.20 5.60 -4.70
N LEU A 52 -2.75 5.13 -5.86
CA LEU A 52 -3.11 5.70 -7.16
C LEU A 52 -4.60 5.55 -7.45
N ALA A 53 -5.20 4.40 -7.11
CA ALA A 53 -6.63 4.18 -7.26
C ALA A 53 -7.44 5.10 -6.32
N GLY A 54 -7.00 5.33 -5.09
CA GLY A 54 -7.63 6.28 -4.17
C GLY A 54 -7.54 7.73 -4.67
N LEU A 55 -6.43 8.12 -5.28
CA LEU A 55 -6.27 9.46 -5.88
C LEU A 55 -7.09 9.65 -7.16
N MET A 56 -7.40 8.58 -7.88
CA MET A 56 -8.19 8.62 -9.11
C MET A 56 -9.69 8.75 -8.86
N VAL A 57 -10.17 8.21 -7.74
CA VAL A 57 -11.59 8.15 -7.33
C VAL A 57 -11.97 9.38 -6.53
#